data_AF-A0A2P4X7Y4-F1
#
_entry.id   AF-A0A2P4X7Y4-F1
#
_cell.length_a   1.000
_cell.length_b   1.000
_cell.length_c   1.000
_cell.angle_alpha   90.00
_cell.angle_beta   90.00
_cell.angle_gamma   90.00
#
_symmetry.space_group_name_H-M   'P 1'
#
loop_
_entity.id
_entity.type
_entity.pdbx_description
1 polymer ?
#
loop_
_entity_poly.entity_id
_entity_poly.type
_entity_poly.pdbx_seq_one_letter_code
_entity_poly.pdbx_strand_id
1 'polypeptide(L)'
;MVKVAMPVKLALASCLYAAVASAETINFINKCSFPIELYHSQSGSAAAKVADIPVGSSHTEDVTGPAHMYRHTADTSATLFELACDGTIWYDISIIPPLPGNCGSYEQCKDGNKKGFNVPMSVQPKSNVGKGTCSALSCAEDDKEKCSDAYLFPADNTKTHSCPTGTEYDVTFCYNNSDNGDQSQQQQQQDQKQQQQDQKQEQQQSTTDQLLPAVTTAASNEEERGATQQSPQQGSQSTQQGTVQSYADLGTVKSKYSYAGKNAGNVPGSYNRVTDLNSCSKEQVSLQSPVGPMSEPVTMIFRGPCEIENIAVYSDEGGNGSWSRVSSYSRQDGTTDNLVFMNNKNVDYTGQNSHGPQGYASADGKDKADEPTVFGGVLDDASDTSKVGGGPGISTGVEVNIMTGQKCNGECLGYSGDNDYQGWNGGKKAFVTEVKMPKGKTLNRPAIWMLNAQVVHSNQYGCNCRGMGPVGGCGELDIAEVIETNPACDKVTTHYYFYDGSVLSPGGDNFAPRSYDSTTVYVTLIDDSNEGLIKIVELSSFDFSQTELGSLYQQLVDC
;
A
#
# COMPACT_ATOMS: atom_id res chain seq x y z
N MET A 1 -23.17 74.45 -18.19
CA MET A 1 -23.60 73.03 -18.17
C MET A 1 -22.37 72.19 -17.85
N VAL A 2 -22.25 71.75 -16.60
CA VAL A 2 -21.13 70.92 -16.12
C VAL A 2 -21.44 69.49 -16.51
N LYS A 3 -20.65 68.90 -17.43
CA LYS A 3 -20.75 67.49 -17.79
C LYS A 3 -20.05 66.66 -16.71
N VAL A 4 -20.85 65.96 -15.91
CA VAL A 4 -20.39 64.94 -14.96
C VAL A 4 -20.11 63.66 -15.75
N ALA A 5 -18.87 63.18 -15.72
CA ALA A 5 -18.50 61.88 -16.27
C ALA A 5 -18.78 60.78 -15.25
N MET A 6 -19.60 59.79 -15.62
CA MET A 6 -19.79 58.56 -14.85
C MET A 6 -18.70 57.55 -15.20
N PRO A 7 -18.11 56.81 -14.25
CA PRO A 7 -17.21 55.72 -14.55
C PRO A 7 -18.01 54.46 -14.93
N VAL A 8 -17.68 53.90 -16.09
CA VAL A 8 -18.17 52.60 -16.55
C VAL A 8 -17.53 51.51 -15.67
N LYS A 9 -18.37 50.73 -14.97
CA LYS A 9 -17.93 49.49 -14.32
C LYS A 9 -17.80 48.40 -15.40
N LEU A 10 -16.57 48.03 -15.75
CA LEU A 10 -16.31 46.78 -16.47
C LEU A 10 -16.49 45.62 -15.48
N ALA A 11 -17.47 44.75 -15.73
CA ALA A 11 -17.51 43.43 -15.13
C ALA A 11 -16.59 42.51 -15.97
N LEU A 12 -15.43 42.14 -15.42
CA LEU A 12 -14.63 41.03 -15.97
C LEU A 12 -15.29 39.72 -15.53
N ALA A 13 -15.94 39.04 -16.47
CA ALA A 13 -16.25 37.62 -16.33
C ALA A 13 -14.95 36.84 -16.53
N SER A 14 -14.33 36.39 -15.44
CA SER A 14 -13.24 35.41 -15.47
C SER A 14 -13.84 34.05 -15.78
N CYS A 15 -13.80 33.63 -17.05
CA CYS A 15 -13.97 32.23 -17.42
C CYS A 15 -12.80 31.43 -16.83
N LEU A 16 -13.04 30.70 -15.74
CA LEU A 16 -12.17 29.60 -15.35
C LEU A 16 -12.26 28.54 -16.44
N TYR A 17 -11.25 28.47 -17.31
CA TYR A 17 -10.95 27.25 -18.04
C TYR A 17 -10.32 26.30 -17.03
N ALA A 18 -11.12 25.42 -16.43
CA ALA A 18 -10.58 24.20 -15.88
C ALA A 18 -9.94 23.44 -17.05
N ALA A 19 -8.65 23.13 -16.95
CA ALA A 19 -8.03 22.17 -17.85
C ALA A 19 -8.67 20.82 -17.53
N VAL A 20 -9.71 20.47 -18.30
CA VAL A 20 -10.28 19.12 -18.26
C VAL A 20 -9.19 18.23 -18.85
N ALA A 21 -8.67 17.28 -18.07
CA ALA A 21 -7.86 16.21 -18.64
C ALA A 21 -8.69 15.58 -19.77
N SER A 22 -8.14 15.55 -20.99
CA SER A 22 -8.84 14.94 -22.12
C SER A 22 -9.01 13.46 -21.79
N ALA A 23 -10.25 13.01 -21.61
CA ALA A 23 -10.51 11.59 -21.57
C ALA A 23 -10.18 10.98 -22.93
N GLU A 24 -9.60 9.79 -22.90
CA GLU A 24 -9.28 9.00 -24.08
C GLU A 24 -10.43 8.02 -24.33
N THR A 25 -10.82 7.80 -25.58
CA THR A 25 -11.97 6.95 -25.89
C THR A 25 -11.52 5.55 -26.31
N ILE A 26 -11.99 4.55 -25.59
CA ILE A 26 -11.72 3.13 -25.84
C ILE A 26 -13.01 2.42 -26.24
N ASN A 27 -13.01 1.76 -27.39
CA ASN A 27 -14.17 0.99 -27.87
C ASN A 27 -13.87 -0.50 -27.76
N PHE A 28 -14.59 -1.19 -26.87
CA PHE A 28 -14.53 -2.63 -26.69
C PHE A 28 -15.52 -3.31 -27.64
N ILE A 29 -15.04 -4.19 -28.51
CA ILE A 29 -15.82 -4.83 -29.58
C ILE A 29 -15.85 -6.34 -29.33
N ASN A 30 -17.04 -6.94 -29.28
CA ASN A 30 -17.19 -8.37 -29.08
C ASN A 30 -17.44 -9.10 -30.42
N LYS A 31 -16.44 -9.85 -30.91
CA LYS A 31 -16.59 -10.80 -32.04
C LYS A 31 -16.62 -12.26 -31.60
N CYS A 32 -16.69 -12.53 -30.31
CA CYS A 32 -16.82 -13.89 -29.78
C CYS A 32 -18.22 -14.44 -30.08
N SER A 33 -18.37 -15.77 -30.02
CA SER A 33 -19.67 -16.44 -30.11
C SER A 33 -20.47 -16.40 -28.80
N PHE A 34 -19.94 -15.71 -27.78
CA PHE A 34 -20.50 -15.55 -26.43
C PHE A 34 -20.40 -14.08 -25.97
N PRO A 35 -21.24 -13.64 -25.01
CA PRO A 35 -21.16 -12.29 -24.48
C PRO A 35 -19.85 -12.08 -23.69
N ILE A 36 -19.30 -10.87 -23.76
CA ILE A 36 -18.13 -10.47 -22.96
C ILE A 36 -18.61 -9.75 -21.71
N GLU A 37 -18.38 -10.34 -20.54
CA GLU A 37 -18.44 -9.62 -19.27
C GLU A 37 -17.16 -8.77 -19.14
N LEU A 38 -17.25 -7.48 -19.40
CA LEU A 38 -16.12 -6.56 -19.33
C LEU A 38 -15.89 -6.13 -17.88
N TYR A 39 -14.74 -6.49 -17.34
CA TYR A 39 -14.28 -6.07 -16.02
C TYR A 39 -13.17 -5.04 -16.17
N HIS A 40 -13.17 -4.06 -15.26
CA HIS A 40 -12.19 -2.98 -15.19
C HIS A 40 -11.66 -2.82 -13.77
N SER A 41 -10.36 -2.60 -13.65
CA SER A 41 -9.70 -2.11 -12.42
C SER A 41 -8.79 -0.95 -12.78
N GLN A 42 -8.57 -0.05 -11.83
CA GLN A 42 -7.67 1.09 -11.97
C GLN A 42 -6.82 1.27 -10.72
N SER A 43 -5.51 1.49 -10.88
CA SER A 43 -4.61 1.84 -9.77
C SER A 43 -4.68 0.86 -8.59
N GLY A 44 -4.77 -0.44 -8.88
CA GLY A 44 -4.85 -1.50 -7.88
C GLY A 44 -6.21 -1.69 -7.22
N SER A 45 -7.27 -1.02 -7.71
CA SER A 45 -8.64 -1.30 -7.28
C SER A 45 -9.06 -2.72 -7.65
N ALA A 46 -10.02 -3.28 -6.91
CA ALA A 46 -10.63 -4.55 -7.28
C ALA A 46 -11.33 -4.41 -8.65
N ALA A 47 -11.19 -5.44 -9.50
CA ALA A 47 -11.86 -5.46 -10.78
C ALA A 47 -13.38 -5.51 -10.58
N ALA A 48 -14.09 -4.55 -11.16
CA ALA A 48 -15.55 -4.48 -11.14
C ALA A 48 -16.09 -4.70 -12.56
N LYS A 49 -17.26 -5.32 -12.67
CA LYS A 49 -17.93 -5.45 -13.96
C LYS A 49 -18.44 -4.08 -14.39
N VAL A 50 -18.00 -3.60 -15.55
CA VAL A 50 -18.42 -2.31 -16.12
C VAL A 50 -19.46 -2.47 -17.23
N ALA A 51 -19.45 -3.60 -17.95
CA ALA A 51 -20.44 -3.87 -18.98
C ALA A 51 -20.60 -5.39 -19.26
N ASP A 52 -21.76 -5.76 -19.80
CA ASP A 52 -21.94 -7.01 -20.54
C ASP A 52 -22.07 -6.64 -22.03
N ILE A 53 -21.11 -7.03 -22.86
CA ILE A 53 -21.07 -6.71 -24.30
C ILE A 53 -21.68 -7.89 -25.08
N PRO A 54 -22.88 -7.77 -25.66
CA PRO A 54 -23.49 -8.84 -26.43
C PRO A 54 -22.66 -9.22 -27.66
N VAL A 55 -22.89 -10.43 -28.19
CA VAL A 55 -22.26 -10.91 -29.42
C VAL A 55 -22.49 -9.91 -30.57
N GLY A 56 -21.41 -9.52 -31.24
CA GLY A 56 -21.43 -8.58 -32.37
C GLY A 56 -21.66 -7.11 -31.98
N SER A 57 -21.71 -6.78 -30.69
CA SER A 57 -21.91 -5.41 -30.19
C SER A 57 -20.60 -4.79 -29.71
N SER A 58 -20.65 -3.50 -29.38
CA SER A 58 -19.54 -2.76 -28.77
C SER A 58 -19.99 -1.97 -27.54
N HIS A 59 -19.03 -1.66 -26.68
CA HIS A 59 -19.17 -0.79 -25.51
C HIS A 59 -18.03 0.22 -25.49
N THR A 60 -18.30 1.46 -25.11
CA THR A 60 -17.31 2.54 -25.14
C THR A 60 -17.07 3.06 -23.72
N GLU A 61 -15.80 3.23 -23.37
CA GLU A 61 -15.35 3.85 -22.12
C GLU A 61 -14.52 5.09 -22.43
N ASP A 62 -14.74 6.15 -21.65
CA ASP A 62 -13.90 7.34 -21.63
C ASP A 62 -12.98 7.25 -20.40
N VAL A 63 -11.66 7.21 -20.63
CA VAL A 63 -10.67 6.87 -19.61
C VAL A 63 -9.68 8.01 -19.38
N THR A 64 -9.33 8.23 -18.11
CA THR A 64 -8.34 9.24 -17.69
C THR A 64 -7.50 8.70 -16.54
N GLY A 65 -6.22 9.09 -16.50
CA GLY A 65 -5.32 8.74 -15.40
C GLY A 65 -4.58 7.41 -15.64
N PRO A 66 -3.84 6.93 -14.63
CA PRO A 66 -2.93 5.81 -14.79
C PRO A 66 -3.62 4.44 -14.59
N ALA A 67 -2.90 3.38 -14.98
CA ALA A 67 -3.05 2.00 -14.52
C ALA A 67 -4.46 1.38 -14.68
N HIS A 68 -5.08 1.52 -15.85
CA HIS A 68 -6.30 0.81 -16.21
C HIS A 68 -5.96 -0.61 -16.69
N MET A 69 -6.73 -1.59 -16.23
CA MET A 69 -6.69 -2.98 -16.72
C MET A 69 -8.11 -3.44 -17.04
N TYR A 70 -8.30 -3.93 -18.26
CA TYR A 70 -9.57 -4.48 -18.73
C TYR A 70 -9.44 -5.96 -19.06
N ARG A 71 -10.45 -6.76 -18.73
CA ARG A 71 -10.47 -8.20 -19.00
C ARG A 71 -11.88 -8.76 -19.19
N HIS A 72 -11.96 -9.94 -19.77
CA HIS A 72 -13.19 -10.72 -19.78
C HIS A 72 -13.32 -11.53 -18.49
N THR A 73 -14.48 -11.42 -17.82
CA THR A 73 -14.87 -12.06 -16.54
C THR A 73 -14.11 -11.56 -15.31
N ALA A 74 -14.59 -11.97 -14.14
CA ALA A 74 -13.92 -11.71 -12.87
C ALA A 74 -12.61 -12.51 -12.71
N ASP A 75 -12.35 -13.53 -13.52
CA ASP A 75 -11.15 -14.38 -13.39
C ASP A 75 -9.87 -13.55 -13.55
N THR A 76 -8.92 -13.79 -12.65
CA THR A 76 -7.60 -13.15 -12.66
C THR A 76 -6.66 -13.80 -13.68
N SER A 77 -6.93 -15.04 -14.09
CA SER A 77 -6.21 -15.75 -15.14
C SER A 77 -6.80 -15.43 -16.52
N ALA A 78 -6.64 -14.19 -16.97
CA ALA A 78 -7.28 -13.67 -18.17
C ALA A 78 -6.33 -12.83 -19.03
N THR A 79 -6.65 -12.72 -20.33
CA THR A 79 -5.98 -11.78 -21.25
C THR A 79 -6.32 -10.35 -20.83
N LEU A 80 -5.30 -9.51 -20.64
CA LEU A 80 -5.47 -8.12 -20.19
C LEU A 80 -5.23 -7.13 -21.32
N PHE A 81 -6.04 -6.07 -21.37
CA PHE A 81 -5.69 -4.80 -22.00
C PHE A 81 -5.29 -3.81 -20.91
N GLU A 82 -4.05 -3.33 -20.96
CA GLU A 82 -3.51 -2.41 -19.97
C GLU A 82 -3.28 -1.03 -20.62
N LEU A 83 -3.58 0.03 -19.88
CA LEU A 83 -3.56 1.40 -20.39
C LEU A 83 -3.27 2.42 -19.29
N ALA A 84 -2.43 3.42 -19.57
CA ALA A 84 -2.27 4.62 -18.75
C ALA A 84 -2.38 5.89 -19.60
N CYS A 85 -3.20 6.84 -19.16
CA CYS A 85 -3.46 8.12 -19.80
C CYS A 85 -2.94 9.27 -18.93
N ASP A 86 -1.62 9.52 -18.98
CA ASP A 86 -0.94 10.54 -18.19
C ASP A 86 0.02 11.38 -19.05
N GLY A 87 -0.53 12.36 -19.78
CA GLY A 87 0.22 13.21 -20.72
C GLY A 87 0.77 12.51 -21.97
N THR A 88 0.68 11.18 -22.02
CA THR A 88 0.90 10.29 -23.16
C THR A 88 0.06 9.03 -22.88
N ILE A 89 -0.38 8.34 -23.93
CA ILE A 89 -1.13 7.09 -23.77
C ILE A 89 -0.14 5.94 -23.87
N TRP A 90 0.03 5.20 -22.78
CA TRP A 90 0.78 3.95 -22.74
C TRP A 90 -0.20 2.78 -22.76
N TYR A 91 0.10 1.73 -23.51
CA TYR A 91 -0.78 0.56 -23.58
C TYR A 91 -0.03 -0.70 -24.00
N ASP A 92 -0.61 -1.84 -23.65
CA ASP A 92 -0.15 -3.16 -24.04
C ASP A 92 -1.25 -4.22 -23.87
N ILE A 93 -0.93 -5.45 -24.30
CA ILE A 93 -1.70 -6.65 -23.99
C ILE A 93 -0.82 -7.50 -23.06
N SER A 94 -1.41 -8.18 -22.08
CA SER A 94 -0.67 -9.10 -21.21
C SER A 94 -1.37 -10.45 -21.11
N ILE A 95 -0.57 -11.52 -21.17
CA ILE A 95 -1.00 -12.89 -20.89
C ILE A 95 -0.19 -13.54 -19.76
N ILE A 96 0.39 -12.71 -18.90
CA ILE A 96 1.10 -13.15 -17.71
C ILE A 96 0.06 -13.73 -16.73
N PRO A 97 0.22 -14.99 -16.26
CA PRO A 97 -0.66 -15.55 -15.24
C PRO A 97 -0.64 -14.71 -13.96
N PRO A 98 -1.74 -14.63 -13.20
CA PRO A 98 -1.78 -13.82 -11.99
C PRO A 98 -0.91 -14.45 -10.91
N LEU A 99 -0.11 -13.61 -10.25
CA LEU A 99 0.87 -14.03 -9.23
C LEU A 99 1.80 -15.13 -9.75
N PRO A 100 2.52 -14.93 -10.88
CA PRO A 100 3.32 -15.99 -11.50
C PRO A 100 4.60 -16.30 -10.70
N GLY A 101 4.83 -15.62 -9.57
CA GLY A 101 6.11 -15.61 -8.89
C GLY A 101 7.14 -14.83 -9.71
N ASN A 102 8.40 -15.28 -9.65
CA ASN A 102 9.45 -14.72 -10.49
C ASN A 102 9.70 -15.66 -11.67
N CYS A 103 9.45 -15.14 -12.86
CA CYS A 103 9.62 -15.85 -14.10
C CYS A 103 10.23 -14.89 -15.14
N GLY A 104 11.28 -15.35 -15.82
CA GLY A 104 12.01 -14.61 -16.83
C GLY A 104 11.72 -15.06 -18.27
N SER A 105 10.75 -15.96 -18.46
CA SER A 105 10.29 -16.38 -19.79
C SER A 105 8.82 -16.77 -19.76
N TYR A 106 8.20 -16.83 -20.95
CA TYR A 106 6.84 -17.36 -21.13
C TYR A 106 6.70 -18.72 -20.44
N GLU A 107 7.59 -19.66 -20.73
CA GLU A 107 7.53 -21.02 -20.18
C GLU A 107 7.62 -21.03 -18.65
N GLN A 108 8.50 -20.21 -18.07
CA GLN A 108 8.63 -20.11 -16.61
C GLN A 108 7.37 -19.52 -15.96
N CYS A 109 6.71 -18.54 -16.58
CA CYS A 109 5.48 -17.98 -16.03
C CYS A 109 4.30 -18.96 -16.14
N LYS A 110 4.34 -19.90 -17.10
CA LYS A 110 3.29 -20.90 -17.33
C LYS A 110 3.49 -22.19 -16.54
N ASP A 111 4.53 -22.30 -15.72
CA ASP A 111 4.84 -23.50 -14.92
C ASP A 111 3.82 -23.76 -13.78
N GLY A 112 2.92 -22.80 -13.52
CA GLY A 112 1.80 -22.94 -12.60
C GLY A 112 0.49 -23.42 -13.23
N ASN A 113 -0.55 -23.63 -12.41
CA ASN A 113 -1.88 -24.06 -12.87
C ASN A 113 -2.73 -22.95 -13.52
N LYS A 114 -2.19 -21.74 -13.71
CA LYS A 114 -2.93 -20.59 -14.23
C LYS A 114 -2.37 -20.16 -15.57
N LYS A 115 -3.27 -19.77 -16.48
CA LYS A 115 -2.92 -19.45 -17.86
C LYS A 115 -2.65 -17.98 -18.10
N GLY A 116 -3.33 -17.05 -17.43
CA GLY A 116 -3.25 -15.62 -17.82
C GLY A 116 -3.83 -15.33 -19.22
N PHE A 117 -4.54 -16.28 -19.82
CA PHE A 117 -5.21 -16.11 -21.11
C PHE A 117 -6.58 -16.77 -21.03
N ASN A 118 -7.60 -16.11 -21.59
CA ASN A 118 -8.94 -16.67 -21.70
C ASN A 118 -9.61 -16.35 -23.04
N VAL A 119 -9.41 -15.15 -23.58
CA VAL A 119 -10.03 -14.70 -24.83
C VAL A 119 -8.98 -14.03 -25.73
N PRO A 120 -8.97 -14.31 -27.06
CA PRO A 120 -8.10 -13.60 -27.99
C PRO A 120 -8.41 -12.10 -28.02
N MET A 121 -7.39 -11.26 -28.14
CA MET A 121 -7.55 -9.81 -28.07
C MET A 121 -6.66 -9.10 -29.10
N SER A 122 -7.19 -8.07 -29.75
CA SER A 122 -6.39 -7.11 -30.52
C SER A 122 -6.67 -5.68 -30.07
N VAL A 123 -5.66 -4.83 -30.12
CA VAL A 123 -5.75 -3.39 -29.84
C VAL A 123 -5.36 -2.63 -31.10
N GLN A 124 -6.24 -1.76 -31.60
CA GLN A 124 -6.01 -0.96 -32.79
C GLN A 124 -6.15 0.53 -32.46
N PRO A 125 -5.04 1.31 -32.45
CA PRO A 125 -5.13 2.76 -32.42
C PRO A 125 -5.78 3.27 -33.71
N LYS A 126 -6.77 4.15 -33.61
CA LYS A 126 -7.48 4.72 -34.77
C LYS A 126 -6.69 5.82 -35.47
N SER A 127 -5.73 6.43 -34.77
CA SER A 127 -4.89 7.49 -35.28
C SER A 127 -3.47 7.36 -34.72
N ASN A 128 -2.54 8.18 -35.22
CA ASN A 128 -1.14 8.25 -34.76
C ASN A 128 -0.29 6.98 -34.90
N VAL A 129 -0.81 5.91 -35.52
CA VAL A 129 -0.06 4.69 -35.86
C VAL A 129 1.23 5.06 -36.60
N GLY A 130 2.35 4.49 -36.16
CA GLY A 130 3.69 4.74 -36.68
C GLY A 130 4.41 5.95 -36.06
N LYS A 131 3.78 6.70 -35.16
CA LYS A 131 4.48 7.72 -34.36
C LYS A 131 5.05 7.09 -33.08
N GLY A 132 6.38 7.13 -32.93
CA GLY A 132 7.04 6.50 -31.79
C GLY A 132 6.79 4.98 -31.79
N THR A 133 6.26 4.45 -30.69
CA THR A 133 5.87 3.04 -30.57
C THR A 133 4.36 2.84 -30.73
N CYS A 134 3.63 3.75 -31.39
CA CYS A 134 2.19 3.59 -31.58
C CYS A 134 1.89 2.57 -32.70
N SER A 135 1.37 1.38 -32.38
CA SER A 135 1.06 0.31 -33.34
C SER A 135 -0.13 -0.56 -32.94
N ALA A 136 -0.67 -1.31 -33.88
CA ALA A 136 -1.64 -2.35 -33.56
C ALA A 136 -0.96 -3.50 -32.80
N LEU A 137 -1.65 -4.09 -31.83
CA LEU A 137 -1.20 -5.25 -31.05
C LEU A 137 -2.20 -6.38 -31.18
N SER A 138 -1.72 -7.62 -31.14
CA SER A 138 -2.56 -8.80 -31.31
C SER A 138 -2.08 -9.99 -30.48
N CYS A 139 -3.03 -10.71 -29.90
CA CYS A 139 -2.78 -11.91 -29.11
C CYS A 139 -3.87 -12.96 -29.35
N ALA A 140 -3.54 -13.97 -30.16
CA ALA A 140 -4.51 -14.91 -30.71
C ALA A 140 -4.86 -16.08 -29.77
N GLU A 141 -3.92 -16.55 -28.96
CA GLU A 141 -4.07 -17.72 -28.08
C GLU A 141 -2.96 -17.75 -27.02
N ASP A 142 -3.09 -18.60 -26.00
CA ASP A 142 -2.03 -18.80 -24.99
C ASP A 142 -0.78 -19.49 -25.60
N ASP A 143 0.01 -18.75 -26.35
CA ASP A 143 1.21 -19.19 -27.06
C ASP A 143 2.17 -18.00 -27.29
N LYS A 144 3.47 -18.21 -27.08
CA LYS A 144 4.49 -17.15 -27.18
C LYS A 144 4.67 -16.56 -28.59
N GLU A 145 4.41 -17.34 -29.64
CA GLU A 145 4.56 -16.89 -31.03
C GLU A 145 3.27 -16.21 -31.50
N LYS A 146 2.11 -16.76 -31.12
CA LYS A 146 0.80 -16.22 -31.53
C LYS A 146 0.31 -15.06 -30.64
N CYS A 147 1.00 -14.78 -29.54
CA CYS A 147 0.87 -13.58 -28.73
C CYS A 147 2.20 -12.82 -28.58
N SER A 148 3.00 -12.76 -29.64
CA SER A 148 4.30 -12.08 -29.60
C SER A 148 4.22 -10.58 -29.29
N ASP A 149 3.07 -9.95 -29.48
CA ASP A 149 2.84 -8.53 -29.17
C ASP A 149 2.51 -8.29 -27.68
N ALA A 150 2.19 -9.34 -26.93
CA ALA A 150 1.79 -9.25 -25.52
C ALA A 150 2.98 -9.43 -24.57
N TYR A 151 2.84 -8.91 -23.36
CA TYR A 151 3.66 -9.30 -22.22
C TYR A 151 3.51 -10.80 -21.94
N LEU A 152 4.64 -11.52 -22.05
CA LEU A 152 4.72 -12.96 -21.80
C LEU A 152 5.31 -13.27 -20.41
N PHE A 153 6.09 -12.34 -19.85
CA PHE A 153 6.69 -12.40 -18.53
C PHE A 153 6.97 -10.97 -18.01
N PRO A 154 7.08 -10.74 -16.69
CA PRO A 154 7.11 -9.38 -16.11
C PRO A 154 8.25 -8.48 -16.59
N ALA A 155 9.42 -9.04 -16.89
CA ALA A 155 10.58 -8.28 -17.32
C ALA A 155 10.63 -7.99 -18.85
N ASP A 156 9.58 -8.33 -19.61
CA ASP A 156 9.52 -8.12 -21.06
C ASP A 156 9.18 -6.66 -21.43
N ASN A 157 10.00 -5.72 -20.96
CA ASN A 157 9.76 -4.26 -21.11
C ASN A 157 9.71 -3.77 -22.57
N THR A 158 9.88 -4.65 -23.55
CA THR A 158 9.77 -4.33 -24.99
C THR A 158 8.33 -4.27 -25.49
N LYS A 159 7.36 -4.70 -24.67
CA LYS A 159 5.95 -4.87 -25.08
C LYS A 159 5.06 -3.66 -24.82
N THR A 160 5.53 -2.67 -24.07
CA THR A 160 4.78 -1.42 -23.86
C THR A 160 4.87 -0.51 -25.09
N HIS A 161 3.71 -0.08 -25.57
CA HIS A 161 3.55 0.82 -26.71
C HIS A 161 3.03 2.17 -26.23
N SER A 162 3.25 3.21 -27.03
CA SER A 162 2.82 4.57 -26.69
C SER A 162 2.23 5.29 -27.89
N CYS A 163 1.12 6.00 -27.69
CA CYS A 163 0.54 6.91 -28.67
C CYS A 163 0.38 8.32 -28.07
N PRO A 164 0.41 9.38 -28.90
CA PRO A 164 0.02 10.73 -28.48
C PRO A 164 -1.38 10.76 -27.84
N THR A 165 -1.60 11.67 -26.91
CA THR A 165 -2.93 11.95 -26.32
C THR A 165 -3.97 12.30 -27.39
N GLY A 166 -5.23 11.96 -27.16
CA GLY A 166 -6.32 12.05 -28.13
C GLY A 166 -6.35 10.91 -29.15
N THR A 167 -5.61 9.83 -28.92
CA THR A 167 -5.67 8.63 -29.78
C THR A 167 -6.78 7.72 -29.27
N GLU A 168 -7.79 7.49 -30.09
CA GLU A 168 -8.85 6.52 -29.80
C GLU A 168 -8.39 5.09 -30.12
N TYR A 169 -8.95 4.10 -29.41
CA TYR A 169 -8.62 2.69 -29.61
C TYR A 169 -9.86 1.84 -29.88
N ASP A 170 -9.69 0.82 -30.70
CA ASP A 170 -10.59 -0.33 -30.78
C ASP A 170 -9.92 -1.54 -30.14
N VAL A 171 -10.52 -2.08 -29.08
CA VAL A 171 -10.11 -3.33 -28.42
C VAL A 171 -11.09 -4.42 -28.82
N THR A 172 -10.65 -5.39 -29.63
CA THR A 172 -11.52 -6.42 -30.18
C THR A 172 -11.27 -7.78 -29.54
N PHE A 173 -12.27 -8.31 -28.86
CA PHE A 173 -12.28 -9.69 -28.37
C PHE A 173 -12.60 -10.66 -29.51
N CYS A 174 -11.90 -11.80 -29.55
CA CYS A 174 -11.99 -12.80 -30.62
C CYS A 174 -11.74 -12.24 -32.02
N TYR A 175 -10.76 -11.32 -32.16
CA TYR A 175 -10.45 -10.64 -33.42
C TYR A 175 -10.07 -11.58 -34.58
N ASN A 176 -9.48 -12.73 -34.25
CA ASN A 176 -9.03 -13.76 -35.20
C ASN A 176 -10.15 -14.66 -35.72
N ASN A 177 -11.41 -14.48 -35.26
CA ASN A 177 -12.58 -15.20 -35.79
C ASN A 177 -13.09 -14.62 -37.12
N SER A 178 -12.19 -14.40 -38.08
CA SER A 178 -12.58 -14.05 -39.44
C SER A 178 -12.30 -15.24 -40.35
N ASP A 179 -13.39 -15.81 -40.90
CA ASP A 179 -13.46 -16.88 -41.91
C ASP A 179 -13.31 -18.35 -41.46
N ASN A 180 -14.19 -18.82 -40.56
CA ASN A 180 -14.69 -20.19 -40.69
C ASN A 180 -16.13 -20.29 -40.19
N GLY A 181 -17.06 -20.29 -41.12
CA GLY A 181 -18.36 -20.91 -40.87
C GLY A 181 -18.16 -22.38 -40.54
N ASP A 182 -18.90 -22.85 -39.53
CA ASP A 182 -19.15 -24.26 -39.24
C ASP A 182 -17.93 -25.11 -38.82
N GLN A 183 -17.52 -25.00 -37.54
CA GLN A 183 -17.20 -26.21 -36.76
C GLN A 183 -17.76 -26.11 -35.35
N SER A 184 -18.77 -26.94 -35.16
CA SER A 184 -19.60 -27.16 -34.01
C SER A 184 -18.96 -28.17 -33.03
N GLN A 185 -19.29 -28.02 -31.74
CA GLN A 185 -19.52 -29.14 -30.80
C GLN A 185 -18.35 -30.04 -30.34
N GLN A 186 -17.17 -29.52 -29.94
CA GLN A 186 -16.20 -30.37 -29.21
C GLN A 186 -15.66 -29.89 -27.86
N GLN A 187 -15.89 -28.64 -27.44
CA GLN A 187 -15.39 -28.19 -26.12
C GLN A 187 -16.42 -28.25 -24.97
N GLN A 188 -17.69 -28.57 -25.25
CA GLN A 188 -18.74 -28.71 -24.23
C GLN A 188 -18.95 -30.16 -23.72
N GLN A 189 -18.15 -31.15 -24.16
CA GLN A 189 -18.27 -32.54 -23.68
C GLN A 189 -17.16 -33.00 -22.71
N GLN A 190 -16.17 -32.16 -22.39
CA GLN A 190 -15.15 -32.50 -21.39
C GLN A 190 -15.46 -31.95 -19.98
N ASP A 191 -16.16 -30.82 -19.84
CA ASP A 191 -16.46 -30.25 -18.52
C ASP A 191 -17.65 -30.90 -17.78
N GLN A 192 -18.48 -31.72 -18.45
CA GLN A 192 -19.60 -32.41 -17.80
C GLN A 192 -19.25 -33.83 -17.29
N LYS A 193 -18.07 -34.38 -17.58
CA LYS A 193 -17.66 -35.72 -17.09
C LYS A 193 -16.79 -35.71 -15.84
N GLN A 194 -16.24 -34.57 -15.43
CA GLN A 194 -15.38 -34.50 -14.24
C GLN A 194 -16.17 -34.24 -12.94
N GLN A 195 -17.38 -33.66 -13.02
CA GLN A 195 -18.24 -33.42 -11.85
C GLN A 195 -19.01 -34.64 -11.32
N GLN A 196 -18.84 -35.84 -11.90
CA GLN A 196 -19.49 -37.08 -11.40
C GLN A 196 -18.52 -38.15 -10.87
N GLN A 197 -17.20 -37.93 -10.87
CA GLN A 197 -16.23 -38.92 -10.37
C GLN A 197 -15.61 -38.60 -8.99
N ASP A 198 -15.68 -37.35 -8.51
CA ASP A 198 -15.07 -36.97 -7.21
C ASP A 198 -15.90 -37.31 -5.96
N GLN A 199 -17.07 -37.96 -6.09
CA GLN A 199 -17.84 -38.43 -4.93
C GLN A 199 -17.55 -39.87 -4.50
N LYS A 200 -16.56 -40.56 -5.09
CA LYS A 200 -16.18 -41.92 -4.67
C LYS A 200 -14.68 -42.15 -4.67
N GLN A 201 -13.92 -41.45 -3.83
CA GLN A 201 -12.64 -41.98 -3.35
C GLN A 201 -12.09 -41.26 -2.09
N GLU A 202 -12.96 -40.93 -1.13
CA GLU A 202 -12.55 -40.95 0.28
C GLU A 202 -12.70 -42.38 0.81
N GLN A 203 -11.71 -43.23 0.56
CA GLN A 203 -11.37 -44.33 1.48
C GLN A 203 -10.00 -44.92 1.14
N GLN A 204 -9.15 -44.99 2.18
CA GLN A 204 -7.79 -45.58 2.27
C GLN A 204 -6.67 -44.66 1.76
N GLN A 205 -6.18 -43.72 2.58
CA GLN A 205 -5.32 -43.87 3.78
C GLN A 205 -3.88 -44.35 3.47
N SER A 206 -2.97 -43.38 3.60
CA SER A 206 -1.63 -43.44 4.23
C SER A 206 -0.57 -44.38 3.64
N THR A 207 0.57 -43.84 3.23
CA THR A 207 1.85 -43.95 3.99
C THR A 207 3.02 -43.27 3.26
N THR A 208 3.74 -42.40 4.00
CA THR A 208 5.20 -42.08 3.95
C THR A 208 5.84 -41.57 2.64
N ASP A 209 6.83 -40.68 2.62
CA ASP A 209 7.46 -39.78 3.59
C ASP A 209 8.39 -38.84 2.78
N GLN A 210 8.62 -37.63 3.30
CA GLN A 210 9.89 -36.89 3.26
C GLN A 210 10.66 -36.63 1.93
N LEU A 211 10.73 -35.37 1.50
CA LEU A 211 11.89 -34.46 1.73
C LEU A 211 11.80 -33.13 0.94
N LEU A 212 11.97 -32.05 1.70
CA LEU A 212 12.30 -30.64 1.45
C LEU A 212 13.42 -30.38 0.39
N PRO A 213 13.85 -29.12 0.09
CA PRO A 213 13.27 -27.80 0.43
C PRO A 213 13.21 -26.78 -0.74
N ALA A 214 12.40 -25.73 -0.55
CA ALA A 214 12.67 -24.30 -0.86
C ALA A 214 12.99 -23.92 -2.34
N VAL A 215 12.95 -22.68 -2.81
CA VAL A 215 13.19 -21.35 -2.24
C VAL A 215 12.42 -20.35 -3.11
N THR A 216 11.99 -19.27 -2.47
CA THR A 216 11.60 -17.97 -3.02
C THR A 216 12.41 -17.47 -4.22
N THR A 217 11.93 -16.45 -4.93
CA THR A 217 12.53 -15.09 -4.92
C THR A 217 11.74 -14.15 -5.83
N ALA A 218 11.20 -13.04 -5.32
CA ALA A 218 10.77 -11.91 -6.15
C ALA A 218 11.99 -11.16 -6.70
N ALA A 219 11.77 -10.30 -7.72
CA ALA A 219 12.70 -9.26 -8.12
C ALA A 219 12.00 -8.07 -8.81
N SER A 220 12.41 -6.86 -8.44
CA SER A 220 11.94 -5.50 -8.74
C SER A 220 12.82 -4.83 -9.80
N ASN A 221 12.44 -3.63 -10.27
CA ASN A 221 13.40 -2.58 -10.66
C ASN A 221 12.81 -1.16 -10.58
N GLU A 222 13.71 -0.22 -10.24
CA GLU A 222 13.58 1.24 -10.15
C GLU A 222 13.90 1.94 -11.49
N GLU A 223 13.47 3.22 -11.68
CA GLU A 223 14.35 4.27 -12.25
C GLU A 223 13.83 5.74 -12.10
N GLU A 224 14.79 6.60 -11.75
CA GLU A 224 14.98 8.08 -11.65
C GLU A 224 14.11 9.13 -12.42
N ARG A 225 14.08 10.38 -11.88
CA ARG A 225 14.42 11.63 -12.64
C ARG A 225 14.52 12.96 -11.82
N GLY A 226 15.70 13.61 -11.91
CA GLY A 226 15.96 14.97 -12.47
C GLY A 226 15.35 16.27 -11.87
N ALA A 227 16.20 17.13 -11.30
CA ALA A 227 15.90 18.49 -10.83
C ALA A 227 16.17 19.60 -11.87
N THR A 228 15.35 20.67 -11.89
CA THR A 228 15.67 21.96 -12.53
C THR A 228 15.34 23.17 -11.65
N GLN A 229 16.28 24.13 -11.66
CA GLN A 229 16.30 25.37 -10.89
C GLN A 229 15.34 26.43 -11.43
N GLN A 230 14.58 27.09 -10.55
CA GLN A 230 14.12 28.48 -10.71
C GLN A 230 13.68 29.08 -9.35
N SER A 231 14.15 30.29 -9.05
CA SER A 231 13.73 31.13 -7.91
C SER A 231 13.79 32.61 -8.33
N PRO A 232 13.11 33.56 -7.66
CA PRO A 232 11.73 33.47 -7.15
C PRO A 232 10.91 34.78 -7.35
N GLN A 233 9.58 34.72 -7.17
CA GLN A 233 8.78 35.87 -6.73
C GLN A 233 7.95 35.50 -5.48
N GLN A 234 7.97 36.40 -4.50
CA GLN A 234 7.52 36.24 -3.11
C GLN A 234 6.00 36.08 -2.94
N GLY A 235 5.62 35.14 -2.08
CA GLY A 235 4.34 35.07 -1.37
C GLY A 235 4.55 34.32 -0.05
N SER A 236 4.40 35.01 1.08
CA SER A 236 4.82 34.57 2.41
C SER A 236 3.78 33.69 3.11
N GLN A 237 4.13 32.44 3.43
CA GLN A 237 3.62 31.69 4.59
C GLN A 237 4.74 30.82 5.15
N SER A 238 5.03 31.00 6.44
CA SER A 238 6.24 30.54 7.12
C SER A 238 6.14 29.07 7.58
N THR A 239 6.93 28.19 6.98
CA THR A 239 7.36 26.91 7.57
C THR A 239 8.70 27.15 8.29
N GLN A 240 8.70 27.09 9.62
CA GLN A 240 9.94 27.22 10.40
C GLN A 240 10.70 25.89 10.39
N GLN A 241 11.78 25.84 9.62
CA GLN A 241 12.80 24.81 9.67
C GLN A 241 13.68 25.06 10.91
N GLY A 242 13.65 24.12 11.87
CA GLY A 242 14.04 24.35 13.26
C GLY A 242 15.54 24.51 13.52
N THR A 243 15.90 25.59 14.21
CA THR A 243 17.10 25.71 15.05
C THR A 243 16.99 24.81 16.28
N VAL A 244 18.10 24.21 16.73
CA VAL A 244 18.18 23.45 17.99
C VAL A 244 17.70 24.31 19.16
N GLN A 245 16.65 23.89 19.86
CA GLN A 245 16.07 24.57 21.02
C GLN A 245 16.05 23.61 22.23
N SER A 246 16.50 24.10 23.38
CA SER A 246 16.53 23.34 24.64
C SER A 246 15.30 23.67 25.49
N TYR A 247 14.62 22.64 25.98
CA TYR A 247 13.53 22.74 26.95
C TYR A 247 14.02 22.14 28.28
N ALA A 248 13.61 22.71 29.42
CA ALA A 248 14.24 22.42 30.70
C ALA A 248 14.19 20.93 31.10
N ASP A 249 13.07 20.26 30.81
CA ASP A 249 12.89 18.84 31.16
C ASP A 249 12.93 17.93 29.92
N LEU A 250 12.43 18.39 28.77
CA LEU A 250 12.40 17.61 27.52
C LEU A 250 13.79 17.45 26.89
N GLY A 251 14.75 18.29 27.27
CA GLY A 251 16.11 18.24 26.75
C GLY A 251 16.24 18.91 25.38
N THR A 252 17.15 18.38 24.56
CA THR A 252 17.49 18.98 23.26
C THR A 252 16.63 18.37 22.15
N VAL A 253 15.84 19.22 21.48
CA VAL A 253 15.11 18.86 20.26
C VAL A 253 16.05 18.99 19.07
N LYS A 254 16.31 17.88 18.37
CA LYS A 254 17.15 17.82 17.16
C LYS A 254 16.38 18.21 15.92
N SER A 255 15.16 17.68 15.77
CA SER A 255 14.25 17.98 14.68
C SER A 255 12.81 17.71 15.12
N LYS A 256 11.83 18.20 14.36
CA LYS A 256 10.41 17.99 14.62
C LYS A 256 9.59 18.18 13.35
N TYR A 257 8.43 17.52 13.31
CA TYR A 257 7.39 17.74 12.31
C TYR A 257 6.01 17.68 12.98
N SER A 258 5.09 18.55 12.54
CA SER A 258 3.74 18.64 13.10
C SER A 258 2.68 18.58 12.01
N TYR A 259 1.71 17.69 12.18
CA TYR A 259 0.42 17.73 11.54
C TYR A 259 -0.59 18.40 12.48
N ALA A 260 -1.36 19.36 11.98
CA ALA A 260 -2.40 20.05 12.74
C ALA A 260 -3.64 20.30 11.88
N GLY A 261 -4.80 20.44 12.52
CA GLY A 261 -6.06 20.69 11.81
C GLY A 261 -6.33 19.61 10.76
N LYS A 262 -6.67 20.00 9.54
CA LYS A 262 -6.96 19.04 8.46
C LYS A 262 -5.83 18.05 8.22
N ASN A 263 -4.56 18.47 8.36
CA ASN A 263 -3.40 17.62 8.11
C ASN A 263 -3.21 16.59 9.22
N ALA A 264 -3.72 16.85 10.43
CA ALA A 264 -3.78 15.86 11.50
C ALA A 264 -4.93 14.87 11.33
N GLY A 265 -5.78 15.02 10.30
CA GLY A 265 -6.95 14.18 10.09
C GLY A 265 -8.26 14.80 10.58
N ASN A 266 -8.27 16.08 10.99
CA ASN A 266 -9.48 16.81 11.38
C ASN A 266 -10.36 17.17 10.18
N VAL A 267 -10.89 16.14 9.53
CA VAL A 267 -11.82 16.18 8.42
C VAL A 267 -12.78 14.99 8.54
N PRO A 268 -14.03 15.11 8.08
CA PRO A 268 -14.91 13.96 7.97
C PRO A 268 -14.35 13.01 6.95
N GLY A 269 -14.34 11.71 7.27
CA GLY A 269 -13.91 10.71 6.31
C GLY A 269 -14.52 9.35 6.58
N SER A 270 -14.18 8.42 5.69
CA SER A 270 -14.57 7.03 5.84
C SER A 270 -13.48 6.10 5.38
N TYR A 271 -13.47 4.90 5.92
CA TYR A 271 -12.63 3.81 5.47
C TYR A 271 -13.42 2.50 5.46
N ASN A 272 -12.86 1.45 4.85
CA ASN A 272 -13.51 0.15 4.75
C ASN A 272 -12.88 -0.83 5.74
N ARG A 273 -13.55 -1.04 6.87
CA ARG A 273 -13.15 -1.97 7.93
C ARG A 273 -13.34 -3.41 7.48
N VAL A 274 -12.35 -4.28 7.69
CA VAL A 274 -12.49 -5.71 7.39
C VAL A 274 -13.41 -6.36 8.43
N THR A 275 -14.43 -7.08 7.98
CA THR A 275 -15.39 -7.81 8.84
C THR A 275 -15.25 -9.32 8.72
N ASP A 276 -14.76 -9.82 7.59
CA ASP A 276 -14.50 -11.24 7.34
C ASP A 276 -13.21 -11.38 6.53
N LEU A 277 -12.23 -12.09 7.07
CA LEU A 277 -10.93 -12.25 6.43
C LEU A 277 -10.99 -13.18 5.21
N ASN A 278 -11.85 -14.21 5.25
CA ASN A 278 -11.93 -15.23 4.20
C ASN A 278 -12.42 -14.66 2.87
N SER A 279 -13.55 -13.96 2.90
CA SER A 279 -14.08 -13.27 1.73
C SER A 279 -13.46 -11.87 1.51
N CYS A 280 -12.61 -11.41 2.42
CA CYS A 280 -12.17 -10.03 2.53
C CYS A 280 -13.34 -9.03 2.49
N SER A 281 -14.46 -9.41 3.11
CA SER A 281 -15.61 -8.52 3.20
C SER A 281 -15.26 -7.33 4.08
N LYS A 282 -15.75 -6.16 3.66
CA LYS A 282 -15.53 -4.91 4.38
C LYS A 282 -16.83 -4.15 4.56
N GLU A 283 -16.91 -3.39 5.63
CA GLU A 283 -17.98 -2.43 5.87
C GLU A 283 -17.42 -1.01 5.90
N GLN A 284 -18.17 -0.05 5.38
CA GLN A 284 -17.79 1.36 5.44
C GLN A 284 -18.01 1.90 6.85
N VAL A 285 -16.97 2.49 7.43
CA VAL A 285 -17.00 3.17 8.72
C VAL A 285 -16.75 4.65 8.47
N SER A 286 -17.68 5.50 8.92
CA SER A 286 -17.46 6.96 8.95
C SER A 286 -16.85 7.36 10.27
N LEU A 287 -15.82 8.19 10.22
CA LEU A 287 -15.11 8.70 11.38
C LEU A 287 -14.94 10.22 11.25
N GLN A 288 -15.17 10.92 12.35
CA GLN A 288 -14.80 12.31 12.53
C GLN A 288 -14.02 12.42 13.84
N SER A 289 -12.74 12.74 13.72
CA SER A 289 -11.85 12.91 14.85
C SER A 289 -10.82 13.98 14.51
N PRO A 290 -10.39 14.83 15.46
CA PRO A 290 -9.32 15.80 15.23
C PRO A 290 -8.00 15.16 14.77
N VAL A 291 -7.76 13.89 15.11
CA VAL A 291 -6.58 13.12 14.67
C VAL A 291 -6.91 12.03 13.63
N GLY A 292 -8.11 12.09 13.03
CA GLY A 292 -8.56 11.10 12.05
C GLY A 292 -8.54 9.66 12.60
N PRO A 293 -8.20 8.66 11.76
CA PRO A 293 -8.11 7.27 12.19
C PRO A 293 -7.10 6.98 13.30
N MET A 294 -6.11 7.86 13.53
CA MET A 294 -5.19 7.75 14.66
C MET A 294 -5.87 7.98 16.02
N SER A 295 -7.18 8.17 16.09
CA SER A 295 -7.96 8.11 17.35
C SER A 295 -8.40 6.71 17.76
N GLU A 296 -8.36 5.75 16.84
CA GLU A 296 -8.68 4.33 17.07
C GLU A 296 -7.44 3.57 17.60
N PRO A 297 -7.55 2.26 17.93
CA PRO A 297 -6.40 1.45 18.35
C PRO A 297 -5.29 1.44 17.30
N VAL A 298 -4.04 1.68 17.74
CA VAL A 298 -2.87 1.70 16.86
C VAL A 298 -1.81 0.68 17.29
N THR A 299 -0.93 0.35 16.36
CA THR A 299 0.30 -0.45 16.52
C THR A 299 1.47 0.32 15.90
N MET A 300 2.68 0.16 16.45
CA MET A 300 3.91 0.58 15.76
C MET A 300 4.58 -0.61 15.09
N ILE A 301 5.21 -0.36 13.95
CA ILE A 301 5.92 -1.32 13.13
C ILE A 301 7.33 -0.79 12.91
N PHE A 302 8.30 -1.70 12.96
CA PHE A 302 9.71 -1.42 12.81
C PHE A 302 10.27 -2.31 11.71
N ARG A 303 11.10 -1.73 10.82
CA ARG A 303 11.81 -2.45 9.75
C ARG A 303 13.31 -2.22 9.85
N GLY A 304 14.05 -3.30 9.64
CA GLY A 304 15.51 -3.29 9.61
C GLY A 304 16.09 -2.57 8.38
N PRO A 305 17.36 -2.12 8.42
CA PRO A 305 18.32 -2.28 9.51
C PRO A 305 18.05 -1.32 10.68
N CYS A 306 17.66 -1.86 11.83
CA CYS A 306 17.21 -1.08 12.99
C CYS A 306 17.61 -1.77 14.29
N GLU A 307 18.15 -1.02 15.23
CA GLU A 307 18.36 -1.47 16.61
C GLU A 307 17.35 -0.74 17.51
N ILE A 308 16.57 -1.48 18.29
CA ILE A 308 15.55 -0.94 19.22
C ILE A 308 16.06 -1.13 20.64
N GLU A 309 16.35 -0.04 21.33
CA GLU A 309 16.87 -0.04 22.70
C GLU A 309 15.74 0.04 23.73
N ASN A 310 14.84 1.00 23.57
CA ASN A 310 13.76 1.25 24.53
C ASN A 310 12.47 1.66 23.82
N ILE A 311 11.33 1.24 24.39
CA ILE A 311 10.00 1.73 24.01
C ILE A 311 9.24 2.09 25.28
N ALA A 312 8.55 3.22 25.29
CA ALA A 312 7.55 3.57 26.28
C ALA A 312 6.30 4.12 25.60
N VAL A 313 5.14 3.63 26.02
CA VAL A 313 3.84 4.11 25.56
C VAL A 313 3.12 4.77 26.71
N TYR A 314 2.66 6.00 26.49
CA TYR A 314 1.88 6.78 27.45
C TYR A 314 0.50 7.06 26.87
N SER A 315 -0.52 7.07 27.72
CA SER A 315 -1.89 7.41 27.32
C SER A 315 -2.58 8.23 28.42
N ASP A 316 -3.49 9.12 28.01
CA ASP A 316 -4.43 9.82 28.89
C ASP A 316 -5.76 9.06 28.91
N GLU A 317 -5.72 7.84 29.46
CA GLU A 317 -6.90 6.98 29.59
C GLU A 317 -7.93 7.62 30.54
N GLY A 318 -9.06 8.05 29.96
CA GLY A 318 -10.15 8.71 30.70
C GLY A 318 -10.13 10.24 30.64
N GLY A 319 -9.17 10.86 29.93
CA GLY A 319 -9.14 12.30 29.68
C GLY A 319 -8.98 13.13 30.95
N ASN A 320 -8.30 12.60 31.96
CA ASN A 320 -8.05 13.27 33.24
C ASN A 320 -6.78 14.13 33.19
N GLY A 321 -6.07 14.13 32.08
CA GLY A 321 -4.82 14.88 31.86
C GLY A 321 -3.58 14.20 32.42
N SER A 322 -3.70 12.95 32.91
CA SER A 322 -2.59 12.14 33.38
C SER A 322 -2.12 11.22 32.25
N TRP A 323 -0.90 11.44 31.78
CA TRP A 323 -0.26 10.67 30.73
C TRP A 323 0.59 9.57 31.36
N SER A 324 -0.06 8.52 31.86
CA SER A 324 0.64 7.41 32.53
C SER A 324 1.28 6.47 31.52
N ARG A 325 2.43 5.90 31.88
CA ARG A 325 3.10 4.87 31.08
C ARG A 325 2.30 3.58 31.18
N VAL A 326 1.74 3.13 30.06
CA VAL A 326 0.87 1.94 29.99
C VAL A 326 1.55 0.73 29.38
N SER A 327 2.68 0.91 28.70
CA SER A 327 3.50 -0.18 28.17
C SER A 327 4.97 0.21 28.07
N SER A 328 5.88 -0.75 28.14
CA SER A 328 7.31 -0.53 27.90
C SER A 328 8.06 -1.75 27.39
N TYR A 329 9.24 -1.49 26.81
CA TYR A 329 10.26 -2.47 26.48
C TYR A 329 11.64 -1.89 26.80
N SER A 330 12.52 -2.71 27.37
CA SER A 330 13.93 -2.40 27.62
C SER A 330 14.79 -3.55 27.10
N ARG A 331 15.63 -3.27 26.10
CA ARG A 331 16.60 -4.23 25.56
C ARG A 331 17.64 -4.61 26.60
N GLN A 332 18.12 -3.61 27.35
CA GLN A 332 19.14 -3.78 28.37
C GLN A 332 18.68 -4.73 29.48
N ASP A 333 17.44 -4.56 29.95
CA ASP A 333 16.89 -5.38 31.02
C ASP A 333 16.28 -6.69 30.50
N GLY A 334 16.02 -6.77 29.19
CA GLY A 334 15.38 -7.92 28.56
C GLY A 334 13.94 -8.10 29.04
N THR A 335 13.20 -7.00 29.19
CA THR A 335 11.84 -7.01 29.75
C THR A 335 10.84 -6.23 28.91
N THR A 336 9.59 -6.67 28.95
CA THR A 336 8.41 -5.95 28.45
C THR A 336 7.39 -5.78 29.57
N ASP A 337 6.65 -4.66 29.55
CA ASP A 337 5.47 -4.44 30.38
C ASP A 337 4.28 -4.10 29.47
N ASN A 338 3.19 -4.86 29.59
CA ASN A 338 1.98 -4.75 28.75
C ASN A 338 2.28 -4.55 27.24
N LEU A 339 3.27 -5.27 26.72
CA LEU A 339 3.73 -5.17 25.33
C LEU A 339 4.14 -6.55 24.83
N VAL A 340 3.74 -6.90 23.62
CA VAL A 340 4.19 -8.12 22.92
C VAL A 340 4.73 -7.75 21.55
N PHE A 341 5.81 -8.43 21.13
CA PHE A 341 6.35 -8.33 19.78
C PHE A 341 5.73 -9.39 18.89
N MET A 342 5.22 -8.94 17.76
CA MET A 342 4.54 -9.75 16.76
C MET A 342 5.22 -9.56 15.39
N ASN A 343 4.95 -10.46 14.46
CA ASN A 343 5.28 -10.31 13.05
C ASN A 343 4.24 -11.07 12.20
N ASN A 344 4.30 -10.92 10.88
CA ASN A 344 3.34 -11.57 9.97
C ASN A 344 3.79 -13.00 9.56
N LYS A 345 4.50 -13.75 10.44
CA LYS A 345 5.02 -15.10 10.14
C LYS A 345 4.11 -16.26 10.53
N ASN A 346 2.88 -16.00 10.96
CA ASN A 346 1.88 -17.02 11.28
C ASN A 346 0.87 -17.19 10.14
N VAL A 347 1.37 -17.51 8.95
CA VAL A 347 0.55 -17.62 7.73
C VAL A 347 -0.42 -18.81 7.82
N ASP A 348 -1.68 -18.59 7.49
CA ASP A 348 -2.65 -19.65 7.26
C ASP A 348 -2.43 -20.29 5.87
N TYR A 349 -1.82 -21.48 5.85
CA TYR A 349 -1.56 -22.24 4.62
C TYR A 349 -2.74 -23.10 4.15
N THR A 350 -3.85 -23.14 4.90
CA THR A 350 -5.04 -23.93 4.52
C THR A 350 -5.82 -23.28 3.37
N GLY A 351 -5.57 -22.01 3.09
CA GLY A 351 -6.30 -21.22 2.10
C GLY A 351 -7.71 -20.82 2.54
N GLN A 352 -8.10 -21.13 3.78
CA GLN A 352 -9.40 -20.76 4.35
C GLN A 352 -9.38 -19.40 5.06
N ASN A 353 -8.19 -18.79 5.24
CA ASN A 353 -8.00 -17.52 5.92
C ASN A 353 -8.73 -17.47 7.28
N SER A 354 -8.59 -18.56 8.03
CA SER A 354 -9.19 -18.76 9.35
C SER A 354 -8.59 -17.82 10.41
N HIS A 355 -7.35 -17.37 10.20
CA HIS A 355 -6.66 -16.36 11.00
C HIS A 355 -5.80 -15.45 10.12
N GLY A 356 -5.52 -14.23 10.59
CA GLY A 356 -4.54 -13.34 9.99
C GLY A 356 -3.11 -13.91 10.08
N PRO A 357 -2.15 -13.36 9.31
CA PRO A 357 -0.77 -13.85 9.32
C PRO A 357 0.00 -13.44 10.58
N GLN A 358 -0.60 -12.69 11.50
CA GLN A 358 0.02 -12.19 12.71
C GLN A 358 0.32 -13.31 13.72
N GLY A 359 1.52 -13.32 14.28
CA GLY A 359 1.95 -14.22 15.35
C GLY A 359 3.12 -13.64 16.15
N TYR A 360 3.51 -14.30 17.24
CA TYR A 360 4.65 -13.83 18.05
C TYR A 360 5.93 -13.84 17.23
N ALA A 361 6.72 -12.78 17.38
CA ALA A 361 8.05 -12.71 16.78
C ALA A 361 9.06 -13.55 17.58
N SER A 362 10.00 -14.19 16.89
CA SER A 362 11.22 -14.70 17.49
C SER A 362 12.06 -13.55 18.09
N ALA A 363 13.04 -13.86 18.94
CA ALA A 363 13.92 -12.87 19.55
C ALA A 363 14.71 -12.03 18.51
N ASP A 364 14.92 -12.54 17.29
CA ASP A 364 15.53 -11.81 16.19
C ASP A 364 14.54 -11.31 15.13
N GLY A 365 13.24 -11.52 15.36
CA GLY A 365 12.14 -11.05 14.50
C GLY A 365 11.99 -11.79 13.16
N LYS A 366 12.89 -12.73 12.84
CA LYS A 366 12.94 -13.40 11.53
C LYS A 366 11.87 -14.46 11.34
N ASP A 367 11.47 -15.09 12.42
CA ASP A 367 10.59 -16.25 12.44
C ASP A 367 9.44 -16.04 13.43
N LYS A 368 8.49 -16.99 13.40
CA LYS A 368 7.43 -17.08 14.39
C LYS A 368 7.96 -17.75 15.67
N ALA A 369 7.49 -17.28 16.83
CA ALA A 369 7.59 -17.98 18.11
C ALA A 369 6.23 -18.59 18.52
N ASP A 370 6.28 -19.63 19.35
CA ASP A 370 5.07 -20.31 19.86
C ASP A 370 4.45 -19.59 21.07
N GLU A 371 5.22 -18.70 21.71
CA GLU A 371 4.84 -17.95 22.91
C GLU A 371 5.43 -16.53 22.90
N PRO A 372 4.86 -15.58 23.68
CA PRO A 372 5.39 -14.23 23.77
C PRO A 372 6.89 -14.25 24.10
N THR A 373 7.70 -13.71 23.19
CA THR A 373 9.15 -13.70 23.30
C THR A 373 9.63 -12.26 23.38
N VAL A 374 10.51 -11.97 24.34
CA VAL A 374 11.14 -10.65 24.41
C VAL A 374 12.07 -10.48 23.22
N PHE A 375 11.86 -9.41 22.45
CA PHE A 375 12.66 -9.11 21.28
C PHE A 375 14.11 -8.75 21.68
N GLY A 376 15.10 -9.19 20.91
CA GLY A 376 16.52 -8.98 21.15
C GLY A 376 17.03 -7.61 20.68
N GLY A 377 16.15 -6.83 20.05
CA GLY A 377 16.39 -5.43 19.70
C GLY A 377 17.12 -5.21 18.39
N VAL A 378 17.32 -6.20 17.51
CA VAL A 378 18.00 -6.01 16.22
C VAL A 378 17.17 -6.57 15.08
N LEU A 379 16.90 -5.73 14.10
CA LEU A 379 16.25 -6.08 12.83
C LEU A 379 17.27 -5.96 11.71
N ASP A 380 17.47 -7.04 10.96
CA ASP A 380 18.40 -7.08 9.84
C ASP A 380 17.86 -6.33 8.61
N ASP A 381 18.79 -5.79 7.81
CA ASP A 381 18.52 -5.24 6.48
C ASP A 381 17.94 -6.31 5.54
N ALA A 382 17.36 -5.87 4.43
CA ALA A 382 16.78 -6.75 3.43
C ALA A 382 17.85 -7.63 2.77
N SER A 383 17.75 -8.96 2.85
CA SER A 383 18.68 -9.88 2.19
C SER A 383 18.60 -9.87 0.67
N ASP A 384 17.55 -9.29 0.09
CA ASP A 384 17.30 -9.30 -1.35
C ASP A 384 16.77 -7.93 -1.81
N THR A 385 17.67 -7.09 -2.35
CA THR A 385 17.33 -5.74 -2.82
C THR A 385 16.38 -5.73 -4.00
N SER A 386 16.16 -6.89 -4.63
CA SER A 386 15.19 -7.02 -5.70
C SER A 386 13.77 -7.25 -5.15
N LYS A 387 13.56 -7.47 -3.86
CA LYS A 387 12.19 -7.49 -3.30
C LYS A 387 11.92 -6.16 -2.63
N VAL A 388 11.21 -5.27 -3.32
CA VAL A 388 10.78 -3.97 -2.78
C VAL A 388 9.30 -4.08 -2.41
N GLY A 389 9.00 -4.04 -1.11
CA GLY A 389 7.65 -4.22 -0.57
C GLY A 389 7.09 -5.64 -0.75
N GLY A 390 6.00 -5.96 -0.04
CA GLY A 390 5.23 -7.19 -0.30
C GLY A 390 5.35 -8.34 0.69
N GLY A 391 5.59 -8.08 1.98
CA GLY A 391 5.36 -9.09 3.01
C GLY A 391 6.48 -9.27 4.03
N PRO A 392 6.20 -9.97 5.14
CA PRO A 392 7.13 -10.18 6.25
C PRO A 392 8.27 -11.11 5.86
N GLY A 393 9.50 -10.62 5.96
CA GLY A 393 10.66 -11.49 5.98
C GLY A 393 11.92 -10.77 5.58
N ILE A 394 13.05 -11.41 5.88
CA ILE A 394 14.37 -10.88 5.61
C ILE A 394 14.54 -10.41 4.16
N SER A 395 13.80 -10.91 3.17
CA SER A 395 13.93 -10.43 1.79
C SER A 395 13.52 -8.98 1.55
N THR A 396 12.68 -8.39 2.39
CA THR A 396 12.23 -6.97 2.29
C THR A 396 12.72 -6.13 3.49
N GLY A 397 13.49 -6.74 4.39
CA GLY A 397 13.89 -6.23 5.70
C GLY A 397 13.15 -6.96 6.82
N VAL A 398 13.83 -7.24 7.94
CA VAL A 398 13.14 -7.89 9.07
C VAL A 398 12.16 -6.88 9.68
N GLU A 399 10.91 -7.30 9.82
CA GLU A 399 9.82 -6.46 10.34
C GLU A 399 9.21 -7.10 11.58
N VAL A 400 8.99 -6.26 12.59
CA VAL A 400 8.19 -6.60 13.78
C VAL A 400 7.23 -5.48 14.07
N ASN A 401 6.09 -5.81 14.67
CA ASN A 401 5.17 -4.83 15.22
C ASN A 401 4.92 -5.08 16.71
N ILE A 402 4.43 -4.07 17.41
CA ILE A 402 4.13 -4.14 18.83
C ILE A 402 2.63 -4.03 19.09
N MET A 403 2.12 -4.87 19.98
CA MET A 403 0.74 -4.82 20.48
C MET A 403 0.76 -4.74 22.01
N THR A 404 -0.38 -4.43 22.63
CA THR A 404 -0.51 -4.52 24.09
C THR A 404 -0.37 -5.97 24.57
N GLY A 405 -0.23 -6.19 25.88
CA GLY A 405 -0.26 -7.53 26.47
C GLY A 405 -1.66 -8.16 26.52
N GLN A 406 -2.70 -7.45 26.06
CA GLN A 406 -4.10 -7.89 26.13
C GLN A 406 -4.53 -8.51 24.81
N LYS A 407 -5.00 -9.77 24.86
CA LYS A 407 -5.56 -10.44 23.69
C LYS A 407 -6.90 -9.81 23.27
N CYS A 408 -7.19 -9.90 21.97
CA CYS A 408 -8.54 -9.67 21.47
C CYS A 408 -9.50 -10.76 22.00
N ASN A 409 -10.65 -10.36 22.53
CA ASN A 409 -11.73 -11.25 22.99
C ASN A 409 -13.10 -10.78 22.46
N GLY A 410 -13.13 -10.39 21.18
CA GLY A 410 -14.30 -9.87 20.48
C GLY A 410 -14.49 -8.35 20.57
N GLU A 411 -13.68 -7.64 21.35
CA GLU A 411 -13.70 -6.17 21.47
C GLU A 411 -12.81 -5.42 20.47
N CYS A 412 -11.87 -6.10 19.80
CA CYS A 412 -11.02 -5.48 18.80
C CYS A 412 -11.84 -4.97 17.62
N LEU A 413 -11.46 -3.80 17.10
CA LEU A 413 -12.14 -3.21 15.95
C LEU A 413 -11.86 -4.03 14.69
N GLY A 414 -12.92 -4.40 13.98
CA GLY A 414 -12.82 -5.16 12.73
C GLY A 414 -12.55 -6.64 12.98
N TYR A 415 -12.03 -7.31 11.96
CA TYR A 415 -11.63 -8.71 12.08
C TYR A 415 -10.49 -8.85 13.09
N SER A 416 -10.61 -9.84 13.96
CA SER A 416 -9.53 -10.37 14.80
C SER A 416 -9.70 -11.87 15.00
N GLY A 417 -8.59 -12.59 15.08
CA GLY A 417 -8.50 -14.01 15.38
C GLY A 417 -7.81 -14.31 16.72
N ASP A 418 -7.60 -15.60 17.01
CA ASP A 418 -7.15 -16.09 18.32
C ASP A 418 -5.73 -15.64 18.74
N ASN A 419 -4.93 -15.20 17.78
CA ASN A 419 -3.55 -14.73 17.97
C ASN A 419 -3.42 -13.20 17.98
N ASP A 420 -4.53 -12.49 17.91
CA ASP A 420 -4.53 -11.03 17.86
C ASP A 420 -4.60 -10.41 19.25
N TYR A 421 -3.96 -9.24 19.35
CA TYR A 421 -3.83 -8.47 20.58
C TYR A 421 -4.38 -7.06 20.35
N GLN A 422 -4.83 -6.40 21.41
CA GLN A 422 -5.34 -5.04 21.31
C GLN A 422 -4.20 -4.07 20.97
N GLY A 423 -4.50 -3.06 20.15
CA GLY A 423 -3.65 -1.88 19.99
C GLY A 423 -3.96 -0.83 21.06
N TRP A 424 -3.11 0.20 21.16
CA TRP A 424 -3.36 1.31 22.10
C TRP A 424 -4.43 2.24 21.54
N ASN A 425 -5.57 2.29 22.24
CA ASN A 425 -6.75 3.05 21.83
C ASN A 425 -6.74 4.49 22.36
N GLY A 426 -7.67 5.31 21.86
CA GLY A 426 -7.91 6.69 22.30
C GLY A 426 -7.14 7.72 21.48
N GLY A 427 -7.62 8.96 21.49
CA GLY A 427 -7.04 10.08 20.75
C GLY A 427 -5.89 10.80 21.46
N LYS A 428 -5.47 10.33 22.65
CA LYS A 428 -4.38 10.91 23.45
C LYS A 428 -3.37 9.85 23.85
N LYS A 429 -2.33 9.73 23.04
CA LYS A 429 -1.30 8.70 23.19
C LYS A 429 0.05 9.19 22.68
N ALA A 430 1.11 8.77 23.36
CA ALA A 430 2.47 9.16 23.04
C ALA A 430 3.35 7.91 23.05
N PHE A 431 4.08 7.72 21.95
CA PHE A 431 5.03 6.63 21.80
C PHE A 431 6.44 7.22 21.80
N VAL A 432 7.28 6.73 22.69
CA VAL A 432 8.68 7.12 22.80
C VAL A 432 9.54 5.92 22.47
N THR A 433 10.34 6.01 21.42
CA THR A 433 11.23 4.92 20.98
C THR A 433 12.66 5.40 20.91
N GLU A 434 13.58 4.71 21.58
CA GLU A 434 15.00 4.87 21.38
C GLU A 434 15.49 3.82 20.38
N VAL A 435 15.95 4.28 19.23
CA VAL A 435 16.35 3.41 18.12
C VAL A 435 17.65 3.88 17.50
N LYS A 436 18.31 3.00 16.77
CA LYS A 436 19.41 3.34 15.86
C LYS A 436 19.08 2.76 14.50
N MET A 437 19.30 3.54 13.43
CA MET A 437 19.05 3.12 12.05
C MET A 437 20.38 2.96 11.30
N PRO A 438 21.20 1.94 11.63
CA PRO A 438 22.53 1.78 11.05
C PRO A 438 22.48 1.60 9.53
N LYS A 439 23.58 1.92 8.85
CA LYS A 439 23.68 1.69 7.40
C LYS A 439 23.58 0.20 7.09
N GLY A 440 22.58 -0.16 6.28
CA GLY A 440 22.42 -1.46 5.68
C GLY A 440 23.46 -1.74 4.60
N LYS A 441 23.66 -3.01 4.27
CA LYS A 441 24.59 -3.45 3.20
C LYS A 441 23.88 -3.63 1.86
N THR A 442 22.56 -3.56 1.87
CA THR A 442 21.67 -4.01 0.82
C THR A 442 20.63 -2.91 0.57
N LEU A 443 19.37 -3.09 0.97
CA LEU A 443 18.32 -2.11 0.67
C LEU A 443 18.50 -0.83 1.48
N ASN A 444 18.97 -0.93 2.73
CA ASN A 444 19.31 0.20 3.60
C ASN A 444 18.12 1.16 3.85
N ARG A 445 16.91 0.62 3.96
CA ARG A 445 15.64 1.36 4.15
C ARG A 445 14.95 1.01 5.47
N PRO A 446 15.56 1.33 6.63
CA PRO A 446 14.86 1.17 7.90
C PRO A 446 13.67 2.11 7.97
N ALA A 447 12.67 1.69 8.73
CA ALA A 447 11.46 2.46 8.90
C ALA A 447 10.82 2.22 10.26
N ILE A 448 10.13 3.25 10.73
CA ILE A 448 9.20 3.20 11.84
C ILE A 448 7.91 3.85 11.35
N TRP A 449 6.83 3.10 11.39
CA TRP A 449 5.51 3.60 11.03
C TRP A 449 4.47 3.06 12.00
N MET A 450 3.30 3.69 11.96
CA MET A 450 2.17 3.38 12.81
C MET A 450 0.97 3.07 11.92
N LEU A 451 0.28 1.99 12.26
CA LEU A 451 -0.95 1.56 11.60
C LEU A 451 -2.07 1.50 12.62
N ASN A 452 -3.30 1.58 12.12
CA ASN A 452 -4.44 1.09 12.87
C ASN A 452 -4.27 -0.40 13.16
N ALA A 453 -4.53 -0.84 14.40
CA ALA A 453 -4.29 -2.19 14.87
C ALA A 453 -4.99 -3.26 14.02
N GLN A 454 -6.18 -2.95 13.49
CA GLN A 454 -6.94 -3.89 12.66
C GLN A 454 -6.22 -4.24 11.33
N VAL A 455 -5.25 -3.44 10.90
CA VAL A 455 -4.44 -3.71 9.69
C VAL A 455 -3.59 -4.96 9.88
N VAL A 456 -3.01 -5.13 11.07
CA VAL A 456 -2.14 -6.28 11.38
C VAL A 456 -2.95 -7.52 11.77
N HIS A 457 -4.13 -7.36 12.37
CA HIS A 457 -5.06 -8.46 12.67
C HIS A 457 -5.56 -9.20 11.43
N SER A 458 -5.83 -8.45 10.36
CA SER A 458 -6.37 -9.00 9.13
C SER A 458 -5.26 -9.48 8.19
N ASN A 459 -4.54 -8.56 7.54
CA ASN A 459 -3.30 -8.80 6.81
C ASN A 459 -2.71 -7.47 6.31
N GLN A 460 -1.60 -7.03 6.89
CA GLN A 460 -0.96 -5.75 6.57
C GLN A 460 -0.71 -5.52 5.07
N TYR A 461 -0.35 -6.57 4.33
CA TYR A 461 0.02 -6.49 2.92
C TYR A 461 -1.03 -7.13 1.99
N GLY A 462 -2.22 -7.40 2.51
CA GLY A 462 -3.31 -8.05 1.79
C GLY A 462 -4.67 -7.47 2.14
N CYS A 463 -5.56 -8.29 2.67
CA CYS A 463 -6.86 -7.84 3.12
C CYS A 463 -6.75 -6.99 4.38
N ASN A 464 -6.80 -5.66 4.24
CA ASN A 464 -6.84 -4.72 5.36
C ASN A 464 -7.67 -3.47 5.05
N CYS A 465 -7.80 -2.59 6.04
CA CYS A 465 -8.53 -1.33 5.93
C CYS A 465 -7.70 -0.12 5.48
N ARG A 466 -6.35 -0.21 5.43
CA ARG A 466 -5.50 0.87 4.93
C ARG A 466 -5.71 0.96 3.42
N GLY A 467 -5.53 -0.16 2.71
CA GLY A 467 -5.43 -0.18 1.26
C GLY A 467 -3.97 -0.08 0.79
N MET A 468 -3.75 0.51 -0.39
CA MET A 468 -2.43 0.64 -1.01
C MET A 468 -2.23 2.05 -1.57
N GLY A 469 -0.97 2.50 -1.61
CA GLY A 469 -0.58 3.78 -2.22
C GLY A 469 -1.06 4.99 -1.41
N PRO A 470 -1.40 6.12 -2.07
CA PRO A 470 -1.73 7.36 -1.38
C PRO A 470 -3.06 7.31 -0.63
N VAL A 471 -3.91 6.32 -0.92
CA VAL A 471 -5.15 6.07 -0.18
C VAL A 471 -4.77 5.53 1.20
N GLY A 472 -5.12 6.25 2.26
CA GLY A 472 -4.74 5.88 3.62
C GLY A 472 -5.76 5.01 4.36
N GLY A 473 -7.01 4.99 3.93
CA GLY A 473 -8.09 4.22 4.56
C GLY A 473 -8.16 4.47 6.06
N CYS A 474 -8.01 3.41 6.85
CA CYS A 474 -7.99 3.48 8.32
C CYS A 474 -6.69 4.02 8.93
N GLY A 475 -5.77 4.56 8.13
CA GLY A 475 -4.61 5.31 8.61
C GLY A 475 -3.28 4.56 8.54
N GLU A 476 -2.26 5.25 8.02
CA GLU A 476 -0.84 4.91 8.12
C GLU A 476 -0.06 6.19 8.40
N LEU A 477 0.73 6.21 9.47
CA LEU A 477 1.63 7.32 9.81
C LEU A 477 3.07 6.82 9.78
N ASP A 478 3.82 7.23 8.77
CA ASP A 478 5.27 7.06 8.77
C ASP A 478 5.86 8.06 9.75
N ILE A 479 6.62 7.56 10.72
CA ILE A 479 7.23 8.37 11.79
C ILE A 479 8.65 8.74 11.40
N ALA A 480 9.40 7.74 10.96
CA ALA A 480 10.76 7.88 10.47
C ALA A 480 11.02 6.78 9.44
N GLU A 481 10.85 7.09 8.15
CA GLU A 481 11.11 6.17 7.05
C GLU A 481 12.21 6.67 6.12
N VAL A 482 13.14 5.78 5.76
CA VAL A 482 14.07 6.04 4.67
C VAL A 482 13.43 5.55 3.36
N ILE A 483 12.94 6.51 2.57
CA ILE A 483 12.25 6.25 1.29
C ILE A 483 13.22 6.27 0.10
N GLU A 484 12.82 5.61 -0.98
CA GLU A 484 13.58 5.47 -2.24
C GLU A 484 13.89 6.80 -2.93
N THR A 485 13.09 7.84 -2.69
CA THR A 485 13.27 9.14 -3.34
C THR A 485 14.51 9.89 -2.87
N ASN A 486 15.19 9.40 -1.82
CA ASN A 486 16.50 9.85 -1.40
C ASN A 486 17.56 8.74 -1.58
N PRO A 487 18.26 8.71 -2.74
CA PRO A 487 19.28 7.71 -3.01
C PRO A 487 20.44 7.68 -1.99
N ALA A 488 20.69 8.79 -1.29
CA ALA A 488 21.71 8.84 -0.24
C ALA A 488 21.31 8.07 1.02
N CYS A 489 20.03 7.77 1.20
CA CYS A 489 19.46 7.05 2.35
C CYS A 489 19.86 7.68 3.71
N ASP A 490 20.10 8.99 3.72
CA ASP A 490 20.70 9.75 4.83
C ASP A 490 19.70 10.69 5.51
N LYS A 491 18.41 10.57 5.17
CA LYS A 491 17.31 11.33 5.76
C LYS A 491 16.13 10.42 6.05
N VAL A 492 15.29 10.86 6.98
CA VAL A 492 14.02 10.23 7.33
C VAL A 492 12.85 11.09 6.88
N THR A 493 11.75 10.42 6.55
CA THR A 493 10.47 10.95 6.10
C THR A 493 9.40 10.69 7.15
N THR A 494 8.43 11.60 7.20
CA THR A 494 7.12 11.37 7.82
C THR A 494 6.02 11.61 6.81
N HIS A 495 5.00 10.76 6.81
CA HIS A 495 3.80 10.92 5.99
C HIS A 495 2.59 10.40 6.76
N TYR A 496 1.47 11.13 6.73
CA TYR A 496 0.22 10.64 7.29
C TYR A 496 -0.80 10.40 6.18
N TYR A 497 -1.03 9.14 5.86
CA TYR A 497 -2.05 8.69 4.92
C TYR A 497 -3.34 8.37 5.68
N PHE A 498 -4.46 8.95 5.28
CA PHE A 498 -5.77 8.59 5.84
C PHE A 498 -6.91 8.77 4.83
N TYR A 499 -8.01 8.05 5.07
CA TYR A 499 -9.24 8.06 4.25
C TYR A 499 -8.96 7.86 2.76
N ASP A 500 -9.35 8.81 1.92
CA ASP A 500 -9.19 8.77 0.46
C ASP A 500 -7.85 9.31 -0.03
N GLY A 501 -6.97 9.77 0.87
CA GLY A 501 -5.68 10.38 0.51
C GLY A 501 -5.79 11.79 -0.05
N SER A 502 -6.95 12.45 0.03
CA SER A 502 -7.14 13.81 -0.50
C SER A 502 -6.38 14.89 0.29
N VAL A 503 -6.04 14.62 1.55
CA VAL A 503 -5.20 15.50 2.36
C VAL A 503 -3.76 15.05 2.26
N LEU A 504 -2.94 15.88 1.60
CA LEU A 504 -1.52 15.64 1.42
C LEU A 504 -0.72 15.98 2.69
N SER A 505 0.46 15.37 2.83
CA SER A 505 1.45 15.68 3.88
C SER A 505 2.57 16.59 3.35
N PRO A 506 2.41 17.94 3.36
CA PRO A 506 3.39 18.83 2.75
C PRO A 506 4.70 18.87 3.52
N GLY A 507 5.80 18.50 2.88
CA GLY A 507 7.16 18.70 3.41
C GLY A 507 7.59 17.74 4.51
N GLY A 508 6.89 16.62 4.68
CA GLY A 508 7.30 15.52 5.57
C GLY A 508 8.39 14.63 4.95
N ASP A 509 8.48 14.59 3.62
CA ASP A 509 9.53 13.85 2.90
C ASP A 509 10.91 14.42 3.22
N ASN A 510 11.82 13.54 3.65
CA ASN A 510 13.22 13.87 3.93
C ASN A 510 13.39 15.05 4.92
N PHE A 511 12.51 15.15 5.91
CA PHE A 511 12.42 16.29 6.82
C PHE A 511 13.61 16.40 7.79
N ALA A 512 14.22 15.28 8.18
CA ALA A 512 15.31 15.24 9.15
C ALA A 512 16.47 14.33 8.69
N PRO A 513 17.72 14.59 9.11
CA PRO A 513 18.85 13.69 8.88
C PRO A 513 18.67 12.37 9.63
N ARG A 514 18.99 11.25 8.97
CA ARG A 514 19.04 9.92 9.60
C ARG A 514 20.31 9.78 10.44
N SER A 515 20.16 9.40 11.71
CA SER A 515 21.28 8.96 12.54
C SER A 515 21.62 7.48 12.27
N TYR A 516 22.86 7.21 11.86
CA TYR A 516 23.34 5.85 11.56
C TYR A 516 24.38 5.32 12.56
N ASP A 517 25.03 6.19 13.33
CA ASP A 517 26.12 5.84 14.25
C ASP A 517 25.74 5.99 15.73
N SER A 518 24.63 6.65 16.03
CA SER A 518 24.14 6.87 17.39
C SER A 518 22.63 6.65 17.50
N THR A 519 22.15 6.34 18.71
CA THR A 519 20.72 6.24 18.98
C THR A 519 20.03 7.60 18.84
N THR A 520 18.77 7.54 18.45
CA THR A 520 17.85 8.67 18.34
C THR A 520 16.58 8.32 19.09
N VAL A 521 16.09 9.26 19.89
CA VAL A 521 14.79 9.14 20.54
C VAL A 521 13.76 9.81 19.65
N TYR A 522 12.77 9.06 19.18
CA TYR A 522 11.58 9.59 18.53
C TYR A 522 10.43 9.63 19.54
N VAL A 523 9.78 10.78 19.65
CA VAL A 523 8.49 10.93 20.34
C VAL A 523 7.41 11.17 19.30
N THR A 524 6.45 10.25 19.20
CA THR A 524 5.24 10.41 18.40
C THR A 524 4.09 10.73 19.33
N LEU A 525 3.64 11.98 19.32
CA LEU A 525 2.50 12.48 20.11
C LEU A 525 1.26 12.54 19.24
N ILE A 526 0.17 11.94 19.70
CA ILE A 526 -1.18 12.07 19.14
C ILE A 526 -2.04 12.70 20.23
N ASP A 527 -2.63 13.85 19.92
CA ASP A 527 -3.53 14.58 20.80
C ASP A 527 -4.74 15.08 20.01
N ASP A 528 -5.91 14.54 20.34
CA ASP A 528 -7.20 14.91 19.75
C ASP A 528 -7.85 16.15 20.37
N SER A 529 -7.15 16.86 21.25
CA SER A 529 -7.64 18.13 21.78
C SER A 529 -7.76 19.20 20.69
N ASN A 530 -8.73 20.10 20.86
CA ASN A 530 -8.92 21.27 19.98
C ASN A 530 -9.04 20.88 18.50
N GLU A 531 -8.11 21.34 17.66
CA GLU A 531 -8.08 21.06 16.22
C GLU A 531 -7.30 19.78 15.86
N GLY A 532 -6.72 19.08 16.85
CA GLY A 532 -5.92 17.88 16.65
C GLY A 532 -4.45 18.19 16.35
N LEU A 533 -3.56 17.38 16.93
CA LEU A 533 -2.12 17.44 16.76
C LEU A 533 -1.55 16.02 16.64
N ILE A 534 -0.80 15.77 15.57
CA ILE A 534 0.13 14.64 15.47
C ILE A 534 1.52 15.22 15.32
N LYS A 535 2.44 14.89 16.22
CA LYS A 535 3.77 15.49 16.26
C LYS A 535 4.84 14.43 16.41
N ILE A 536 5.88 14.56 15.60
CA ILE A 536 7.07 13.70 15.65
C ILE A 536 8.23 14.59 16.08
N VAL A 537 8.90 14.21 17.17
CA VAL A 537 9.99 14.98 17.77
C VAL A 537 11.21 14.08 17.94
N GLU A 538 12.35 14.49 17.40
CA GLU A 538 13.64 13.85 17.65
C GLU A 538 14.31 14.51 18.86
N LEU A 539 14.58 13.72 19.89
CA LEU A 539 15.27 14.16 21.10
C LEU A 539 16.69 13.58 21.17
N SER A 540 17.57 14.26 21.90
CA SER A 540 18.91 13.76 22.20
C SER A 540 18.91 12.58 23.18
N SER A 541 17.94 12.54 24.08
CA SER A 541 17.84 11.59 25.19
C SER A 541 16.45 11.68 25.81
N PHE A 542 16.05 10.64 26.53
CA PHE A 542 14.81 10.60 27.28
C PHE A 542 14.97 9.68 28.51
N ASP A 543 14.34 10.03 29.63
CA ASP A 543 14.36 9.19 30.83
C ASP A 543 13.26 8.12 30.73
N PHE A 544 13.64 6.91 30.31
CA PHE A 544 12.71 5.78 30.22
C PHE A 544 12.29 5.21 31.60
N SER A 545 12.83 5.70 32.72
CA SER A 545 12.39 5.28 34.06
C SER A 545 11.09 5.97 34.48
N GLN A 546 10.75 7.11 33.88
CA GLN A 546 9.56 7.86 34.26
C GLN A 546 8.28 7.07 33.93
N THR A 547 7.32 7.14 34.84
CA THR A 547 6.02 6.45 34.72
C THR A 547 4.88 7.37 34.30
N GLU A 548 5.18 8.66 34.10
CA GLU A 548 4.22 9.71 33.80
C GLU A 548 4.90 10.73 32.87
N LEU A 549 4.25 11.13 31.78
CA LEU A 549 4.78 12.14 30.86
C LEU A 549 4.64 13.56 31.47
N GLY A 550 3.62 13.79 32.30
CA GLY A 550 3.52 14.95 33.19
C GLY A 550 3.76 16.30 32.50
N SER A 551 4.72 17.09 33.01
CA SER A 551 5.10 18.40 32.46
C SER A 551 5.75 18.33 31.07
N LEU A 552 6.27 17.17 30.66
CA LEU A 552 6.88 16.99 29.34
C LEU A 552 5.84 17.03 28.23
N TYR A 553 4.60 16.61 28.50
CA TYR A 553 3.52 16.68 27.51
C TYR A 553 3.35 18.10 26.97
N GLN A 554 3.23 19.10 27.84
CA GLN A 554 3.05 20.48 27.39
C GLN A 554 4.29 20.99 26.64
N GLN A 555 5.50 20.61 27.09
CA GLN A 555 6.74 20.94 26.39
C GLN A 555 6.77 20.31 24.99
N LEU A 556 6.31 19.06 24.83
CA LEU A 556 6.18 18.40 23.54
C LEU A 556 5.17 19.10 22.63
N VAL A 557 4.04 19.56 23.17
CA VAL A 557 3.07 20.36 22.40
C VAL A 557 3.73 21.66 21.91
N ASP A 558 4.38 22.38 22.82
CA ASP A 558 4.95 23.71 22.58
C ASP A 558 6.23 23.69 21.71
N CYS A 559 6.91 22.53 21.60
CA CYS A 559 8.28 22.52 21.11
C CYS A 559 8.51 22.78 19.63
#